data_AF-A0A1G0J5V7-F1
#
_entry.id   AF-A0A1G0J5V7-F1
#
_cell.length_a   1.000
_cell.length_b   1.000
_cell.length_c   1.000
_cell.angle_alpha   90.00
_cell.angle_beta   90.00
_cell.angle_gamma   90.00
#
_symmetry.space_group_name_H-M   'P 1'
#
loop_
_entity.id
_entity.type
_entity.pdbx_description
1 polymer ?
#
loop_
_entity_poly.entity_id
_entity_poly.type
_entity_poly.pdbx_seq_one_letter_code
_entity_poly.pdbx_strand_id
1 'polypeptide(L)'
;MPNIVSDTARLSAPGFVYRELDLVRVAGKREPVRIHEVIAEEGSLAPERLQELDTFARALSCYRGKQWDDAEELLTRLLETLPAEKRQDSLYNVYIERMEYLRKRTLPDDWDAVFTFDRK
;
A
#
# COMPACT_ATOMS: atom_id res chain seq x y z
N MET A 1 -9.04 -6.67 -15.70
CA MET A 1 -8.53 -5.29 -15.63
C MET A 1 -8.53 -4.88 -14.18
N PRO A 2 -7.44 -4.31 -13.62
CA PRO A 2 -7.47 -3.82 -12.25
C PRO A 2 -8.39 -2.58 -12.17
N ASN A 3 -9.33 -2.59 -11.22
CA ASN A 3 -10.25 -1.48 -10.97
C ASN A 3 -9.59 -0.49 -10.01
N ILE A 4 -8.66 0.31 -10.52
CA ILE A 4 -7.95 1.34 -9.74
C ILE A 4 -8.77 2.64 -9.75
N VAL A 5 -8.99 3.21 -8.57
CA VAL A 5 -9.81 4.41 -8.36
C VAL A 5 -9.09 5.43 -7.48
N SER A 6 -9.46 6.70 -7.61
CA SER A 6 -9.02 7.75 -6.69
C SER A 6 -9.78 7.69 -5.36
N ASP A 7 -9.24 8.37 -4.35
CA ASP A 7 -9.94 8.55 -3.06
C ASP A 7 -11.34 9.18 -3.22
N THR A 8 -11.48 10.20 -4.07
CA THR A 8 -12.78 10.83 -4.37
C THR A 8 -13.79 9.85 -4.98
N ALA A 9 -13.34 9.00 -5.90
CA ALA A 9 -14.20 8.00 -6.53
C ALA A 9 -14.63 6.93 -5.52
N ARG A 10 -13.71 6.49 -4.65
CA ARG A 10 -14.01 5.58 -3.53
C ARG A 10 -15.11 6.16 -2.62
N LEU A 11 -14.99 7.42 -2.21
CA LEU A 11 -15.97 8.07 -1.34
C LEU A 11 -17.36 8.22 -2.00
N SER A 12 -17.40 8.26 -3.34
CA SER A 12 -18.64 8.41 -4.10
C SER A 12 -19.35 7.09 -4.41
N ALA A 13 -18.74 5.96 -4.06
CA ALA A 13 -19.23 4.62 -4.34
C ALA A 13 -19.18 3.73 -3.07
N PRO A 14 -20.05 3.97 -2.07
CA PRO A 14 -20.16 3.10 -0.90
C PRO A 14 -20.67 1.70 -1.29
N GLY A 15 -20.50 0.70 -0.43
CA GLY A 15 -20.94 -0.68 -0.69
C GLY A 15 -19.87 -1.58 -1.30
N PHE A 16 -18.63 -1.11 -1.39
CA PHE A 16 -17.48 -1.89 -1.85
C PHE A 16 -16.35 -1.90 -0.82
N VAL A 17 -15.60 -3.00 -0.80
CA VAL A 17 -14.35 -3.11 -0.07
C VAL A 17 -13.20 -2.64 -0.95
N TYR A 18 -12.40 -1.72 -0.41
CA TYR A 18 -11.26 -1.13 -1.09
C TYR A 18 -9.96 -1.48 -0.40
N ARG A 19 -8.90 -1.70 -1.18
CA ARG A 19 -7.52 -1.77 -0.70
C ARG A 19 -6.79 -0.50 -1.13
N GLU A 20 -6.21 0.24 -0.20
CA GLU A 20 -5.27 1.31 -0.57
C GLU A 20 -4.04 0.68 -1.24
N LEU A 21 -3.67 1.15 -2.43
CA LEU A 21 -2.50 0.65 -3.15
C LEU A 21 -1.26 1.49 -2.86
N ASP A 22 -1.38 2.81 -2.99
CA ASP A 22 -0.25 3.72 -2.91
C ASP A 22 -0.67 5.18 -2.71
N LEU A 23 0.28 5.99 -2.26
CA LEU A 23 0.20 7.45 -2.22
C LEU A 23 1.14 8.01 -3.29
N VAL A 24 0.58 8.50 -4.39
CA VAL A 24 1.35 8.89 -5.59
C VAL A 24 1.24 10.38 -5.88
N ARG A 25 2.30 10.97 -6.46
CA ARG A 25 2.26 12.33 -6.98
C ARG A 25 2.03 12.31 -8.49
N VAL A 26 0.93 12.91 -8.95
CA VAL A 26 0.63 13.03 -10.38
C VAL A 26 1.39 14.22 -10.96
N ALA A 27 1.91 14.09 -12.19
CA ALA A 27 2.56 15.19 -12.89
C ALA A 27 1.67 16.44 -12.89
N GLY A 28 2.24 17.58 -12.44
CA GLY A 28 1.52 18.85 -12.33
C GLY A 28 0.73 19.08 -11.05
N LYS A 29 0.62 18.09 -10.14
CA LYS A 29 0.01 18.26 -8.81
C LYS A 29 1.07 18.30 -7.71
N ARG A 30 0.94 19.26 -6.81
CA ARG A 30 1.79 19.33 -5.61
C ARG A 30 1.35 18.32 -4.57
N GLU A 31 0.06 18.17 -4.35
CA GLU A 31 -0.48 17.27 -3.33
C GLU A 31 -0.49 15.82 -3.83
N PRO A 32 -0.06 14.86 -2.99
CA PRO A 32 -0.16 13.46 -3.34
C PRO A 32 -1.60 12.96 -3.28
N VAL A 33 -1.90 11.97 -4.11
CA VAL A 33 -3.23 11.38 -4.25
C VAL A 33 -3.15 9.91 -3.84
N ARG A 34 -4.06 9.48 -2.97
CA ARG A 34 -4.24 8.06 -2.65
C ARG A 34 -4.97 7.37 -3.77
N ILE A 35 -4.44 6.22 -4.17
CA ILE A 35 -5.07 5.32 -5.12
C ILE A 35 -5.49 4.03 -4.43
N HIS A 36 -6.62 3.51 -4.85
CA HIS A 36 -7.25 2.33 -4.27
C HIS A 36 -7.59 1.32 -5.36
N GLU A 37 -7.65 0.06 -4.99
CA GLU A 37 -8.22 -1.01 -5.78
C GLU A 37 -9.57 -1.42 -5.21
N VAL A 38 -10.58 -1.57 -6.06
CA VAL A 38 -11.84 -2.22 -5.69
C VAL A 38 -11.60 -3.72 -5.58
N ILE A 39 -11.84 -4.30 -4.40
CA ILE A 39 -11.60 -5.72 -4.14
C ILE A 39 -12.87 -6.54 -4.37
N ALA A 40 -13.99 -6.14 -3.76
CA ALA A 40 -15.27 -6.82 -3.85
C ALA A 40 -16.40 -5.93 -3.33
N GLU A 41 -17.64 -6.42 -3.39
CA GLU A 41 -18.77 -5.82 -2.70
C GLU A 41 -18.65 -6.01 -1.18
N GLU A 42 -19.27 -5.14 -0.41
CA GLU A 42 -19.34 -5.30 1.05
C GLU A 42 -20.09 -6.59 1.41
N GLY A 43 -19.57 -7.32 2.42
CA GLY A 43 -20.14 -8.58 2.86
C GLY A 43 -19.81 -9.80 1.99
N SER A 44 -19.15 -9.63 0.84
CA SER A 44 -18.81 -10.75 -0.05
C SER A 44 -17.42 -11.36 0.19
N LEU A 45 -16.64 -10.82 1.13
CA LEU A 45 -15.29 -11.32 1.46
C LEU A 45 -15.32 -12.24 2.68
N ALA A 46 -14.49 -13.29 2.63
CA ALA A 46 -14.23 -14.14 3.78
C ALA A 46 -13.48 -13.36 4.89
N PRO A 47 -13.66 -13.70 6.17
CA PRO A 47 -13.00 -13.02 7.29
C PRO A 47 -11.48 -12.97 7.16
N GLU A 48 -10.86 -14.02 6.63
CA GLU A 48 -9.41 -14.11 6.43
C GLU A 48 -8.94 -13.03 5.45
N ARG A 49 -9.70 -12.82 4.37
CA ARG A 49 -9.36 -11.80 3.37
C ARG A 49 -9.53 -10.39 3.93
N LEU A 50 -10.54 -10.15 4.77
CA LEU A 50 -10.69 -8.88 5.48
C LEU A 50 -9.51 -8.63 6.44
N GLN A 51 -9.08 -9.66 7.16
CA GLN A 51 -7.92 -9.56 8.06
C GLN A 51 -6.61 -9.27 7.30
N GLU A 52 -6.42 -9.84 6.11
CA GLU A 52 -5.27 -9.51 5.25
C GLU A 52 -5.29 -8.04 4.82
N LEU A 53 -6.45 -7.51 4.44
CA LEU A 53 -6.61 -6.10 4.05
C LEU A 53 -6.34 -5.15 5.23
N ASP A 54 -6.83 -5.47 6.43
CA ASP A 54 -6.57 -4.70 7.65
C ASP A 54 -5.08 -4.72 8.02
N THR A 55 -4.45 -5.91 7.98
CA THR A 55 -3.02 -6.07 8.25
C THR A 55 -2.19 -5.23 7.28
N PHE A 56 -2.58 -5.21 6.00
CA PHE A 56 -1.89 -4.41 5.00
C PHE A 56 -2.08 -2.89 5.25
N ALA A 57 -3.29 -2.45 5.60
CA ALA A 57 -3.54 -1.06 5.95
C ALA A 57 -2.70 -0.60 7.16
N ARG A 58 -2.53 -1.47 8.17
CA ARG A 58 -1.63 -1.23 9.31
C ARG A 58 -0.17 -1.13 8.87
N ALA A 59 0.29 -2.00 7.98
CA ALA A 59 1.64 -1.93 7.43
C ALA A 59 1.90 -0.60 6.71
N LEU A 60 0.93 -0.11 5.93
CA LEU A 60 1.03 1.21 5.29
C LEU A 60 1.11 2.36 6.31
N SER A 61 0.38 2.26 7.43
CA SER A 61 0.48 3.23 8.53
C SER A 61 1.88 3.26 9.15
N CYS A 62 2.45 2.08 9.44
CA CYS A 62 3.82 1.97 9.96
C CYS A 62 4.86 2.51 8.97
N TYR A 63 4.74 2.16 7.68
CA TYR A 63 5.57 2.69 6.60
C TYR A 63 5.56 4.23 6.57
N ARG A 64 4.38 4.85 6.65
CA ARG A 64 4.23 6.32 6.68
C ARG A 64 4.86 6.95 7.92
N GLY A 65 4.81 6.23 9.04
CA GLY A 65 5.43 6.64 10.30
C GLY A 65 6.93 6.38 10.38
N LYS A 66 7.59 5.88 9.31
CA LYS A 66 8.99 5.43 9.31
C LYS A 66 9.26 4.32 10.35
N GLN A 67 8.22 3.60 10.77
CA GLN A 67 8.28 2.44 11.67
C GLN A 67 8.59 1.20 10.84
N TRP A 68 9.82 1.14 10.32
CA TRP A 68 10.15 0.19 9.26
C TRP A 68 10.06 -1.26 9.72
N ASP A 69 10.52 -1.56 10.93
CA ASP A 69 10.56 -2.93 11.45
C ASP A 69 9.13 -3.47 11.64
N ASP A 70 8.24 -2.65 12.21
CA ASP A 70 6.81 -3.00 12.36
C ASP A 70 6.13 -3.20 11.00
N ALA A 71 6.43 -2.34 10.02
CA ALA A 71 5.88 -2.47 8.67
C ALA A 71 6.39 -3.74 7.98
N GLU A 72 7.68 -4.04 8.09
CA GLU A 72 8.31 -5.21 7.47
C GLU A 72 7.80 -6.53 8.07
N GLU A 73 7.59 -6.58 9.38
CA GLU A 73 6.99 -7.74 10.05
C GLU A 73 5.58 -8.03 9.49
N LEU A 74 4.73 -7.00 9.42
CA LEU A 74 3.36 -7.13 8.90
C LEU A 74 3.34 -7.56 7.43
N LEU A 75 4.23 -7.00 6.59
CA LEU A 75 4.33 -7.35 5.18
C LEU A 75 4.88 -8.76 4.95
N THR A 76 5.85 -9.18 5.76
CA THR A 76 6.41 -10.54 5.69
C THR A 76 5.35 -11.58 6.02
N ARG A 77 4.55 -11.35 7.08
CA ARG A 77 3.41 -12.21 7.41
C ARG A 77 2.41 -12.31 6.27
N LEU A 78 2.15 -11.20 5.57
CA LEU A 78 1.26 -11.18 4.42
C LEU A 78 1.85 -11.89 3.19
N LEU A 79 3.18 -11.85 2.99
CA LEU A 79 3.85 -12.62 1.95
C LEU A 79 3.70 -14.14 2.16
N GLU A 80 3.72 -14.59 3.41
CA GLU A 80 3.57 -16.01 3.74
C GLU A 80 2.18 -16.57 3.36
N THR A 81 1.15 -15.73 3.29
CA THR A 81 -0.20 -16.15 2.84
C THR A 81 -0.29 -16.32 1.33
N LEU A 82 0.69 -15.81 0.57
CA LEU A 82 0.73 -15.93 -0.87
C LEU A 82 1.48 -17.19 -1.33
N PRO A 83 1.03 -17.81 -2.45
CA PRO A 83 1.82 -18.80 -3.16
C PRO A 83 3.21 -18.26 -3.51
N ALA A 84 4.24 -19.10 -3.42
CA ALA A 84 5.64 -18.68 -3.56
C ALA A 84 5.91 -17.94 -4.88
N GLU A 85 5.30 -18.40 -5.97
CA GLU A 85 5.39 -17.81 -7.31
C GLU A 85 4.75 -16.42 -7.43
N LYS A 86 3.91 -16.01 -6.47
CA LYS A 86 3.26 -14.68 -6.44
C LYS A 86 3.92 -13.70 -5.48
N ARG A 87 4.86 -14.15 -4.64
CA ARG A 87 5.47 -13.31 -3.59
C ARG A 87 6.27 -12.17 -4.19
N GLN A 88 7.09 -12.46 -5.21
CA GLN A 88 7.99 -11.49 -5.84
C GLN A 88 7.24 -10.30 -6.44
N ASP A 89 6.16 -10.56 -7.18
CA ASP A 89 5.37 -9.53 -7.88
C ASP A 89 4.26 -8.94 -7.00
N SER A 90 4.22 -9.31 -5.72
CA SER A 90 3.18 -8.82 -4.80
C SER A 90 3.43 -7.38 -4.40
N LEU A 91 2.33 -6.68 -4.08
CA LEU A 91 2.40 -5.34 -3.50
C LEU A 91 3.19 -5.34 -2.17
N TYR A 92 3.16 -6.44 -1.41
CA TYR A 92 3.87 -6.53 -0.14
C TYR A 92 5.39 -6.47 -0.34
N ASN A 93 5.90 -7.22 -1.31
CA ASN A 93 7.31 -7.21 -1.66
C ASN A 93 7.75 -5.84 -2.20
N VAL A 94 6.91 -5.16 -2.99
CA VAL A 94 7.17 -3.79 -3.45
C VAL A 94 7.40 -2.83 -2.28
N TYR A 95 6.59 -2.91 -1.21
CA TYR A 95 6.79 -2.05 -0.03
C TYR A 95 8.03 -2.42 0.77
N ILE A 96 8.38 -3.71 0.87
CA ILE A 96 9.63 -4.15 1.51
C ILE A 96 10.84 -3.55 0.76
N GLU A 97 10.89 -3.69 -0.56
CA GLU A 97 11.96 -3.13 -1.39
C GLU A 97 12.06 -1.59 -1.26
N ARG A 98 10.92 -0.89 -1.19
CA ARG A 98 10.89 0.55 -0.91
C ARG A 98 11.51 0.89 0.43
N MET A 99 11.15 0.17 1.50
CA MET A 99 11.70 0.41 2.83
C MET A 99 13.20 0.15 2.87
N GLU A 100 13.69 -0.92 2.24
CA GLU A 100 15.13 -1.18 2.13
C GLU A 100 15.88 -0.05 1.39
N TYR A 101 15.26 0.52 0.35
CA TYR A 101 15.81 1.65 -0.38
C TYR A 101 15.84 2.93 0.47
N LEU A 102 14.77 3.21 1.20
CA LEU A 102 14.61 4.41 2.02
C LEU A 102 15.46 4.36 3.30
N ARG A 103 15.57 3.21 3.96
CA ARG A 103 16.40 3.00 5.18
C ARG A 103 17.86 3.39 4.99
N LYS A 104 18.38 3.25 3.77
CA LYS A 104 19.77 3.57 3.41
C LYS A 104 19.99 5.06 3.08
N ARG A 105 18.97 5.90 3.23
CA ARG A 105 18.97 7.32 2.83
C ARG A 105 18.54 8.22 3.96
N THR A 106 19.08 9.42 3.97
CA THR A 106 18.53 10.52 4.77
C THR A 106 17.25 11.01 4.10
N LEU A 107 16.11 10.75 4.73
CA LEU A 107 14.83 11.28 4.27
C LEU A 107 14.67 12.72 4.74
N PRO A 108 13.97 13.58 3.96
CA PRO A 108 13.58 14.90 4.44
C PRO A 108 12.78 14.84 5.74
N ASP A 109 12.88 15.90 6.54
CA ASP A 109 12.08 16.06 7.77
C ASP A 109 10.58 16.12 7.43
N ASP A 110 10.24 16.70 6.28
CA ASP A 110 8.90 16.83 5.73
C ASP A 110 8.54 15.69 4.75
N TRP A 111 9.21 14.54 4.85
CA TRP A 111 8.90 13.40 4.00
C TRP A 111 7.42 13.02 4.12
N ASP A 112 6.68 13.18 3.03
CA ASP A 112 5.22 13.04 2.95
C ASP A 112 4.76 11.61 2.65
N ALA A 113 5.62 10.63 2.94
CA ALA A 113 5.44 9.21 2.67
C ALA A 113 5.26 8.81 1.20
N VAL A 114 5.43 9.75 0.25
CA VAL A 114 5.45 9.44 -1.17
C VAL A 114 6.79 8.80 -1.52
N PHE A 115 6.73 7.63 -2.16
CA PHE A 115 7.93 7.01 -2.70
C PHE A 115 8.32 7.68 -4.02
N THR A 116 9.51 8.28 -4.07
CA THR A 116 10.08 8.82 -5.31
C THR A 116 11.30 7.99 -5.68
N PHE A 117 11.22 7.31 -6.84
CA PHE A 117 12.36 6.61 -7.39
C PHE A 117 13.20 7.58 -8.22
N ASP A 118 14.34 8.02 -7.67
CA ASP A 118 15.33 8.74 -8.45
C ASP A 118 16.03 7.76 -9.40
N ARG A 119 15.51 7.66 -10.63
CA ARG A 119 16.30 7.15 -11.76
C ARG A 119 17.33 8.23 -12.12
N LYS A 120 18.57 8.05 -11.70
CA LYS A 120 19.71 8.66 -12.38
C LYS A 120 19.98 7.91 -13.69
#